data_AF-A0A7Y2G2Z0-F1
#
_entry.id   AF-A0A7Y2G2Z0-F1
#
_cell.length_a   1.000
_cell.length_b   1.000
_cell.length_c   1.000
_cell.angle_alpha   90.00
_cell.angle_beta   90.00
_cell.angle_gamma   90.00
#
_symmetry.space_group_name_H-M   'P 1'
#
loop_
_entity.id
_entity.type
_entity.pdbx_description
1 polymer ?
#
loop_
_entity_poly.entity_id
_entity_poly.type
_entity_poly.pdbx_seq_one_letter_code
_entity_poly.pdbx_strand_id
1 'polypeptide(L)'
;MNRKLIALTLILSSMFVVPAWAVPAVADFTGGGGPFSSFYGTLAPSGDVVGYSFIADIDLTVTDLGVYSDIGADGVLDSSHMVGLWDAATQGLLGSALVDNTGALIGEFYFATLGASISLTAGMEYVL
;
A
#
# COMPACT_ATOMS: atom_id res chain seq x y z
N MET A 1 -37.39 22.70 47.69
CA MET A 1 -37.66 22.33 46.28
C MET A 1 -36.31 22.03 45.63
N ASN A 2 -35.98 20.75 45.50
CA ASN A 2 -34.62 20.25 45.25
C ASN A 2 -34.32 20.20 43.74
N ARG A 3 -33.29 20.92 43.28
CA ARG A 3 -32.78 20.80 41.90
C ARG A 3 -31.64 19.79 41.88
N LYS A 4 -31.90 18.60 41.34
CA LYS A 4 -30.88 17.58 41.07
C LYS A 4 -30.13 17.99 39.79
N LEU A 5 -28.84 18.32 39.92
CA LEU A 5 -27.93 18.41 38.77
C LEU A 5 -27.58 16.99 38.30
N ILE A 6 -27.78 16.72 37.02
CA ILE A 6 -27.34 15.49 36.35
C ILE A 6 -25.98 15.80 35.72
N ALA A 7 -24.92 15.15 36.19
CA ALA A 7 -23.60 15.20 35.60
C ALA A 7 -23.52 14.22 34.43
N LEU A 8 -23.25 14.73 33.23
CA LEU A 8 -23.04 13.95 32.02
C LEU A 8 -21.54 13.62 31.90
N THR A 9 -21.17 12.38 32.18
CA THR A 9 -19.78 11.91 32.07
C THR A 9 -19.47 11.58 30.61
N LEU A 10 -18.54 12.33 29.99
CA LEU A 10 -18.01 12.08 28.66
C LEU A 10 -16.91 11.01 28.75
N ILE A 11 -17.14 9.83 28.15
CA ILE A 11 -16.13 8.77 28.04
C ILE A 11 -15.26 9.08 26.82
N LEU A 12 -14.02 9.48 27.07
CA LEU A 12 -13.01 9.69 26.02
C LEU A 12 -12.32 8.35 25.73
N SER A 13 -12.77 7.64 24.70
CA SER A 13 -12.10 6.43 24.21
C SER A 13 -10.82 6.81 23.46
N SER A 14 -9.65 6.58 24.06
CA SER A 14 -8.37 6.77 23.37
C SER A 14 -8.16 5.64 22.36
N MET A 15 -8.21 5.97 21.08
CA MET A 15 -7.77 5.07 20.02
C MET A 15 -6.25 4.92 20.09
N PHE A 16 -5.79 3.68 20.32
CA PHE A 16 -4.39 3.32 20.28
C PHE A 16 -4.00 3.19 18.80
N VAL A 17 -3.22 4.14 18.29
CA VAL A 17 -2.63 4.03 16.94
C VAL A 17 -1.37 3.18 17.09
N VAL A 18 -1.38 1.98 16.51
CA VAL A 18 -0.17 1.16 16.39
C VAL A 18 0.65 1.76 15.24
N PRO A 19 1.91 2.19 15.45
CA PRO A 19 2.76 2.58 14.34
C PRO A 19 3.06 1.34 13.49
N ALA A 20 2.61 1.34 12.24
CA ALA A 20 3.07 0.38 11.24
C ALA A 20 4.53 0.73 10.92
N TRP A 21 5.45 -0.18 11.24
CA TRP A 21 6.86 -0.02 10.89
C TRP A 21 6.97 -0.32 9.40
N ALA A 22 7.04 0.72 8.57
CA ALA A 22 7.37 0.59 7.16
C ALA A 22 8.85 0.20 7.05
N VAL A 23 9.11 -0.99 6.52
CA VAL A 23 10.47 -1.39 6.13
C VAL A 23 10.84 -0.58 4.88
N PRO A 24 12.08 -0.05 4.76
CA PRO A 24 12.51 0.67 3.57
C PRO A 24 12.32 -0.17 2.30
N ALA A 25 11.86 0.46 1.23
CA ALA A 25 11.70 -0.20 -0.06
C ALA A 25 13.07 -0.56 -0.64
N VAL A 26 13.18 -1.76 -1.23
CA VAL A 26 14.42 -2.20 -1.88
C VAL A 26 14.61 -1.39 -3.16
N ALA A 27 15.67 -0.59 -3.21
CA ALA A 27 15.88 0.43 -4.25
C ALA A 27 16.45 -0.10 -5.58
N ASP A 28 16.95 -1.34 -5.63
CA ASP A 28 17.43 -1.96 -6.87
C ASP A 28 17.51 -3.49 -6.74
N PHE A 29 17.27 -4.19 -7.85
CA PHE A 29 17.50 -5.62 -8.00
C PHE A 29 18.47 -5.87 -9.16
N THR A 30 19.75 -6.05 -8.87
CA THR A 30 20.69 -6.57 -9.87
C THR A 30 20.44 -8.06 -10.11
N GLY A 31 19.60 -8.40 -11.10
CA GLY A 31 19.42 -9.79 -11.57
C GLY A 31 18.06 -10.22 -12.16
N GLY A 32 17.15 -9.29 -12.50
CA GLY A 32 15.74 -9.59 -12.79
C GLY A 32 15.40 -10.13 -14.20
N GLY A 33 15.89 -11.32 -14.56
CA GLY A 33 15.55 -11.99 -15.83
C GLY A 33 14.53 -13.14 -15.74
N GLY A 34 14.02 -13.45 -14.54
CA GLY A 34 13.09 -14.56 -14.33
C GLY A 34 12.15 -14.33 -13.14
N PRO A 35 11.08 -15.14 -13.00
CA PRO A 35 10.17 -15.06 -11.88
C PRO A 35 10.97 -15.15 -10.59
N PHE A 36 10.90 -14.10 -9.79
CA PHE A 36 11.68 -13.94 -8.58
C PHE A 36 11.44 -15.15 -7.66
N SER A 37 12.37 -16.11 -7.59
CA SER A 37 12.23 -17.29 -6.74
C SER A 37 12.29 -16.94 -5.24
N SER A 38 12.77 -15.74 -4.92
CA SER A 38 12.67 -15.14 -3.58
C SER A 38 11.35 -14.37 -3.35
N PHE A 39 10.47 -14.28 -4.34
CA PHE A 39 9.14 -13.63 -4.25
C PHE A 39 8.02 -14.67 -4.25
N TYR A 40 8.15 -15.70 -5.10
CA TYR A 40 7.18 -16.80 -5.21
C TYR A 40 7.65 -18.12 -4.56
N GLY A 41 8.87 -18.17 -4.03
CA GLY A 41 9.46 -19.39 -3.45
C GLY A 41 9.56 -19.35 -1.92
N THR A 42 9.71 -20.53 -1.33
CA THR A 42 9.81 -20.79 0.12
C THR A 42 11.02 -20.17 0.83
N LEU A 43 11.83 -19.37 0.10
CA LEU A 43 13.03 -18.71 0.58
C LEU A 43 12.87 -17.19 0.76
N ALA A 44 11.71 -16.61 0.40
CA ALA A 44 11.36 -15.24 0.79
C ALA A 44 11.28 -15.19 2.32
N PRO A 45 12.21 -14.53 3.04
CA PRO A 45 11.95 -14.21 4.43
C PRO A 45 10.71 -13.32 4.40
N SER A 46 9.66 -13.70 5.12
CA SER A 46 8.42 -12.96 5.23
C SER A 46 8.69 -11.45 5.46
N GLY A 47 8.54 -10.61 4.42
CA GLY A 47 8.68 -9.15 4.56
C GLY A 47 9.42 -8.38 3.46
N ASP A 48 9.87 -9.00 2.35
CA ASP A 48 10.52 -8.24 1.28
C ASP A 48 9.51 -7.32 0.54
N VAL A 49 9.80 -6.02 0.50
CA VAL A 49 9.08 -5.02 -0.30
C VAL A 49 9.79 -4.89 -1.64
N VAL A 50 9.14 -5.36 -2.70
CA VAL A 50 9.63 -5.27 -4.08
C VAL A 50 8.84 -4.19 -4.79
N GLY A 51 9.56 -3.29 -5.46
CA GLY A 51 8.95 -2.13 -6.05
C GLY A 51 9.76 -1.48 -7.17
N TYR A 52 9.21 -0.40 -7.73
CA TYR A 52 9.89 0.47 -8.69
C TYR A 52 9.74 1.93 -8.27
N SER A 53 10.80 2.72 -8.42
CA SER A 53 10.72 4.16 -8.21
C SER A 53 10.23 4.88 -9.47
N PHE A 54 9.56 6.00 -9.27
CA PHE A 54 9.10 6.88 -10.34
C PHE A 54 9.06 8.32 -9.87
N ILE A 55 9.15 9.26 -10.81
CA ILE A 55 8.98 10.69 -10.55
C ILE A 55 7.58 11.08 -11.00
N ALA A 56 6.84 11.78 -10.14
CA ALA A 56 5.57 12.37 -10.55
C ALA A 56 5.84 13.58 -11.46
N ASP A 57 5.49 13.51 -12.73
CA ASP A 57 5.73 14.61 -13.68
C ASP A 57 4.76 15.80 -13.51
N ILE A 58 3.60 15.54 -12.90
CA ILE A 58 2.57 16.52 -12.58
C ILE A 58 2.04 16.26 -11.17
N ASP A 59 1.27 17.20 -10.62
CA ASP A 59 0.54 16.94 -9.38
C ASP A 59 -0.57 15.91 -9.66
N LEU A 60 -0.60 14.84 -8.87
CA LEU A 60 -1.52 13.72 -9.03
C LEU A 60 -2.24 13.44 -7.71
N THR A 61 -3.47 12.94 -7.80
CA THR A 61 -4.17 12.36 -6.64
C THR A 61 -4.36 10.88 -6.88
N VAL A 62 -3.71 10.05 -6.07
CA VAL A 62 -3.82 8.59 -6.11
C VAL A 62 -4.98 8.18 -5.23
N THR A 63 -5.94 7.46 -5.80
CA THR A 63 -7.12 6.93 -5.10
C THR A 63 -7.10 5.41 -4.99
N ASP A 64 -6.35 4.73 -5.86
CA ASP A 64 -6.34 3.28 -5.98
C ASP A 64 -4.91 2.82 -6.24
N LEU A 65 -4.54 1.67 -5.66
CA LEU A 65 -3.30 0.97 -5.94
C LEU A 65 -3.61 -0.36 -6.61
N GLY A 66 -2.71 -0.84 -7.47
CA GLY A 66 -2.94 -2.06 -8.23
C GLY A 66 -1.73 -2.97 -8.34
N VAL A 67 -2.02 -4.24 -8.63
CA VAL A 67 -1.02 -5.29 -8.87
C VAL A 67 -1.36 -6.04 -10.15
N TYR A 68 -0.32 -6.43 -10.88
CA TYR A 68 -0.46 -7.18 -12.13
C TYR A 68 -1.13 -8.54 -11.87
N SER A 69 -2.15 -8.87 -12.68
CA SER A 69 -2.77 -10.20 -12.71
C SER A 69 -1.79 -11.19 -13.37
N ASP A 70 -1.53 -12.35 -12.76
CA ASP A 70 -0.58 -13.34 -13.27
C ASP A 70 -1.09 -14.00 -14.57
N ILE A 71 -0.93 -13.29 -15.68
CA ILE A 71 -1.32 -13.72 -17.04
C ILE A 71 -0.53 -14.94 -17.54
N GLY A 72 0.51 -15.37 -16.81
CA GLY A 72 1.25 -16.59 -17.13
C GLY A 72 0.50 -17.88 -16.80
N ALA A 73 -0.46 -17.84 -15.87
CA ALA A 73 -1.18 -19.02 -15.38
C ALA A 73 -2.62 -19.11 -15.90
N ASP A 74 -3.48 -18.15 -15.54
CA ASP A 74 -4.90 -18.11 -15.92
C ASP A 74 -5.47 -16.68 -16.04
N GLY A 75 -4.65 -15.65 -15.81
CA GLY A 75 -5.08 -14.25 -15.80
C GLY A 75 -5.83 -13.83 -14.54
N VAL A 76 -5.80 -14.65 -13.48
CA VAL A 76 -6.38 -14.36 -12.18
C VAL A 76 -5.27 -14.09 -11.18
N LEU A 77 -5.54 -13.21 -10.23
CA LEU A 77 -4.64 -12.97 -9.11
C LEU A 77 -4.82 -14.10 -8.07
N ASP A 78 -3.80 -14.94 -7.92
CA ASP A 78 -3.83 -16.16 -7.09
C ASP A 78 -3.85 -15.92 -5.57
N SER A 79 -3.36 -14.76 -5.13
CA SER A 79 -3.31 -14.37 -3.72
C SER A 79 -3.56 -12.89 -3.54
N SER A 80 -4.01 -12.46 -2.36
CA SER A 80 -4.08 -11.03 -2.06
C SER A 80 -2.68 -10.45 -1.79
N HIS A 81 -2.44 -9.23 -2.26
CA HIS A 81 -1.17 -8.53 -2.12
C HIS A 81 -1.38 -7.20 -1.41
N MET A 82 -0.56 -6.91 -0.40
CA MET A 82 -0.48 -5.56 0.18
C MET A 82 0.38 -4.71 -0.74
N VAL A 83 -0.22 -3.74 -1.42
CA VAL A 83 0.49 -2.76 -2.26
C VAL A 83 0.59 -1.47 -1.47
N GLY A 84 1.79 -0.89 -1.42
CA GLY A 84 2.02 0.39 -0.75
C GLY A 84 2.52 1.45 -1.71
N LEU A 85 2.53 2.69 -1.24
CA LEU A 85 3.12 3.83 -1.91
C LEU A 85 3.98 4.57 -0.89
N TRP A 86 5.25 4.79 -1.22
CA TRP A 86 6.23 5.38 -0.31
C TRP A 86 6.82 6.66 -0.89
N ASP A 87 7.16 7.59 0.00
CA ASP A 87 8.03 8.71 -0.33
C ASP A 87 9.49 8.20 -0.43
N ALA A 88 10.13 8.40 -1.59
CA ALA A 88 11.44 7.81 -1.83
C ALA A 88 12.54 8.42 -0.94
N ALA A 89 12.42 9.71 -0.61
CA ALA A 89 13.44 10.42 0.16
C ALA A 89 13.44 10.00 1.64
N THR A 90 12.25 9.83 2.23
CA THR A 90 12.07 9.52 3.65
C THR A 90 11.83 8.06 3.93
N GLN A 91 11.51 7.26 2.90
CA GLN A 91 11.06 5.87 3.02
C GLN A 91 9.77 5.74 3.85
N GLY A 92 9.02 6.83 4.00
CA GLY A 92 7.75 6.85 4.72
C GLY A 92 6.61 6.29 3.87
N LEU A 93 5.84 5.35 4.43
CA LEU A 93 4.61 4.85 3.81
C LEU A 93 3.56 5.96 3.78
N LEU A 94 3.13 6.33 2.57
CA LEU A 94 2.09 7.32 2.33
C LEU A 94 0.70 6.68 2.41
N GLY A 95 0.58 5.45 1.95
CA GLY A 95 -0.61 4.62 2.15
C GLY A 95 -0.48 3.27 1.46
N SER A 96 -1.41 2.37 1.78
CA SER A 96 -1.43 1.01 1.23
C SER A 96 -2.85 0.50 1.06
N ALA A 97 -3.00 -0.49 0.18
CA ALA A 97 -4.25 -1.19 -0.06
C ALA A 97 -3.99 -2.70 -0.17
N LEU A 98 -4.91 -3.50 0.37
CA LEU A 98 -4.93 -4.93 0.12
C LEU A 98 -5.66 -5.18 -1.20
N VAL A 99 -4.92 -5.56 -2.23
CA VAL A 99 -5.43 -5.87 -3.56
C VAL A 99 -5.67 -7.38 -3.66
N ASP A 100 -6.85 -7.78 -4.09
CA ASP A 100 -7.21 -9.17 -4.36
C ASP A 100 -7.95 -9.30 -5.71
N ASN A 101 -8.33 -10.53 -6.08
CA ASN A 101 -9.03 -10.80 -7.33
C ASN A 101 -10.51 -10.39 -7.36
N THR A 102 -11.01 -9.73 -6.30
CA THR A 102 -12.38 -9.19 -6.25
C THR A 102 -12.44 -7.71 -6.63
N GLY A 103 -11.28 -7.04 -6.70
CA GLY A 103 -11.14 -5.65 -7.13
C GLY A 103 -11.45 -5.43 -8.62
N ALA A 104 -11.44 -4.16 -9.03
CA ALA A 104 -11.61 -3.82 -10.43
C ALA A 104 -10.41 -4.32 -11.26
N LEU A 105 -10.67 -5.12 -12.29
CA LEU A 105 -9.67 -5.52 -13.28
C LEU A 105 -9.68 -4.52 -14.44
N ILE A 106 -8.62 -3.74 -14.57
CA ILE A 106 -8.45 -2.76 -15.66
C ILE A 106 -7.19 -3.13 -16.43
N GLY A 107 -7.36 -3.53 -17.69
CA GLY A 107 -6.29 -4.15 -18.44
C GLY A 107 -5.86 -5.45 -17.75
N GLU A 108 -4.63 -5.48 -17.28
CA GLU A 108 -3.98 -6.66 -16.68
C GLU A 108 -3.66 -6.41 -15.20
N PHE A 109 -4.38 -5.50 -14.54
CA PHE A 109 -4.14 -5.11 -13.15
C PHE A 109 -5.43 -5.13 -12.34
N TYR A 110 -5.38 -5.77 -11.18
CA TYR A 110 -6.41 -5.63 -10.15
C TYR A 110 -6.13 -4.38 -9.32
N PHE A 111 -7.18 -3.67 -8.92
CA PHE A 111 -7.08 -2.46 -8.12
C PHE A 111 -7.91 -2.53 -6.85
N ALA A 112 -7.39 -1.91 -5.79
CA ALA A 112 -8.13 -1.63 -4.57
C ALA A 112 -8.01 -0.15 -4.17
N THR A 113 -9.12 0.39 -3.67
CA THR A 113 -9.21 1.79 -3.26
C THR A 113 -8.47 2.02 -1.94
N LEU A 114 -7.72 3.11 -1.89
CA LEU A 114 -7.07 3.59 -0.67
C LEU A 114 -8.09 4.10 0.34
N GLY A 115 -7.84 3.89 1.64
CA GLY A 115 -8.69 4.45 2.70
C GLY A 115 -8.69 5.98 2.75
N ALA A 116 -7.66 6.62 2.21
CA ALA A 116 -7.56 8.06 1.99
C ALA A 116 -6.77 8.33 0.70
N SER A 117 -7.19 9.34 -0.07
CA SER A 117 -6.46 9.77 -1.27
C SER A 117 -5.10 10.35 -0.92
N ILE A 118 -4.08 10.05 -1.73
CA ILE A 118 -2.71 10.53 -1.53
C ILE A 118 -2.38 11.55 -2.62
N SER A 119 -1.92 12.73 -2.23
CA SER A 119 -1.42 13.73 -3.18
C SER A 119 0.05 13.50 -3.46
N LEU A 120 0.40 13.36 -4.75
CA LEU A 120 1.77 13.35 -5.23
C LEU A 120 2.08 14.71 -5.84
N THR A 121 3.24 15.25 -5.49
CA THR A 121 3.70 16.56 -5.94
C THR A 121 4.61 16.38 -7.14
N ALA A 122 4.43 17.21 -8.16
CA ALA A 122 5.28 17.22 -9.34
C ALA A 122 6.77 17.37 -8.97
N GLY A 123 7.64 16.62 -9.64
CA GLY A 123 9.09 16.63 -9.44
C GLY A 123 9.57 15.81 -8.24
N MET A 124 8.68 15.17 -7.48
CA MET A 124 9.05 14.30 -6.36
C MET A 124 9.14 12.84 -6.79
N GLU A 125 10.06 12.10 -6.16
CA GLU A 125 10.25 10.67 -6.38
C GLU A 125 9.48 9.84 -5.34
N TYR A 126 8.83 8.78 -5.81
CA TYR A 126 8.02 7.85 -5.04
C TYR A 126 8.38 6.41 -5.39
N VAL A 127 8.00 5.47 -4.52
CA VAL A 127 8.18 4.02 -4.75
C VAL A 127 6.83 3.33 -4.65
N LEU A 128 6.53 2.44 -5.59
CA LEU A 128 5.42 1.47 -5.57
C LEU A 128 5.98 0.08 -5.34
#